data_AF-A0A532AHS7-F1
#
_entry.id   AF-A0A532AHS7-F1
#
_cell.length_a   1.000
_cell.length_b   1.000
_cell.length_c   1.000
_cell.angle_alpha   90.00
_cell.angle_beta   90.00
_cell.angle_gamma   90.00
#
_symmetry.space_group_name_H-M   'P 1'
#
loop_
_entity.id
_entity.type
_entity.pdbx_description
1 polymer ?
#
loop_
_entity_poly.entity_id
_entity_poly.type
_entity_poly.pdbx_seq_one_letter_code
_entity_poly.pdbx_strand_id
1 'polypeptide(L)'
;SERKLYDHALPELELALNKCRKDLGGAFPQKVCIFFGIGPSKVWDRFAKLLFDWFRAPALEVHITDSTEWASIRKIGFHPLARMTEEEEKRFLQCLETYTNR
;
A
#
# COMPACT_ATOMS: atom_id res chain seq x y z
N SER A 1 -3.13 -7.80 -20.60
CA SER A 1 -2.89 -6.36 -20.89
C SER A 1 -3.18 -5.46 -19.68
N GLU A 2 -2.76 -5.88 -18.48
CA GLU A 2 -2.97 -5.12 -17.23
C GLU A 2 -2.09 -3.86 -17.14
N ARG A 3 -0.93 -3.84 -17.81
CA ARG A 3 0.01 -2.70 -17.80
C ARG A 3 -0.63 -1.36 -18.19
N LYS A 4 -1.52 -1.34 -19.19
CA LYS A 4 -2.16 -0.11 -19.68
C LYS A 4 -3.18 0.50 -18.71
N LEU A 5 -3.73 -0.29 -17.77
CA LEU A 5 -4.66 0.23 -16.76
C LEU A 5 -3.91 0.97 -15.64
N TYR A 6 -2.67 0.57 -15.35
CA TYR A 6 -1.87 1.15 -14.27
C TYR A 6 -1.16 2.46 -14.66
N ASP A 7 -0.90 2.68 -15.95
CA ASP A 7 -0.24 3.92 -16.43
C ASP A 7 -0.99 5.19 -15.99
N HIS A 8 -2.33 5.13 -15.92
CA HIS A 8 -3.15 6.25 -15.46
C HIS A 8 -3.23 6.36 -13.93
N ALA A 9 -3.11 5.23 -13.22
CA ALA A 9 -3.23 5.16 -11.77
C ALA A 9 -1.95 5.59 -11.04
N LEU A 10 -0.78 5.35 -11.65
CA LEU A 10 0.53 5.61 -11.05
C LEU A 10 0.71 7.07 -10.59
N PRO A 11 0.42 8.10 -11.41
CA PRO A 11 0.54 9.50 -10.97
C PRO A 11 -0.31 9.82 -9.74
N GLU A 12 -1.53 9.29 -9.68
CA GLU A 12 -2.44 9.51 -8.54
C GLU A 12 -1.96 8.78 -7.28
N LEU A 13 -1.48 7.54 -7.44
CA LEU A 13 -0.91 6.74 -6.37
C LEU A 13 0.36 7.38 -5.79
N GLU A 14 1.25 7.92 -6.64
CA GLU A 14 2.46 8.62 -6.19
C GLU A 14 2.13 9.93 -5.48
N LEU A 15 1.13 10.68 -5.95
CA LEU A 15 0.66 11.88 -5.25
C LEU A 15 0.10 11.53 -3.87
N ALA A 16 -0.69 10.46 -3.76
CA ALA A 16 -1.19 9.98 -2.48
C ALA A 16 -0.05 9.50 -1.57
N LEU A 17 0.94 8.80 -2.12
CA LEU A 17 2.13 8.33 -1.41
C LEU A 17 2.93 9.49 -0.80
N ASN A 18 3.15 10.56 -1.55
CA ASN A 18 3.90 11.72 -1.07
C ASN A 18 3.14 12.53 -0.01
N LYS A 19 1.81 12.50 -0.01
CA LYS A 19 1.01 13.00 1.11
C LYS A 19 1.27 12.17 2.38
N CYS A 20 1.26 10.84 2.26
CA CYS A 20 1.62 9.96 3.38
C CYS A 20 3.04 10.24 3.89
N ARG A 21 4.01 10.41 3.00
CA ARG A 21 5.41 10.75 3.34
C ARG A 21 5.50 12.03 4.17
N LYS A 22 4.81 13.08 3.75
CA LYS A 22 4.77 14.37 4.47
C LYS A 22 4.21 14.21 5.88
N ASP A 23 3.12 13.45 6.01
CA ASP A 23 2.42 13.24 7.29
C ASP A 23 3.18 12.29 8.24
N LEU A 24 4.01 11.39 7.70
CA LEU A 24 4.90 10.51 8.48
C LEU A 24 6.08 11.26 9.12
N GLY A 25 6.53 12.37 8.50
CA GLY A 25 7.52 13.30 9.08
C GLY A 25 8.90 12.72 9.42
N GLY A 26 9.20 11.49 9.00
CA GLY A 26 10.39 10.73 9.38
C GLY A 26 10.85 9.74 8.30
N ALA A 27 11.49 8.64 8.70
CA ALA A 27 11.97 7.62 7.77
C ALA A 27 10.81 6.96 7.01
N PHE A 28 10.84 7.04 5.68
CA PHE A 28 9.82 6.45 4.83
C PHE A 28 10.16 4.98 4.52
N PRO A 29 9.22 4.03 4.65
CA PRO A 29 9.53 2.63 4.48
C PRO A 29 9.85 2.32 3.00
N GLN A 30 10.87 1.50 2.77
CA GLN A 30 11.22 1.02 1.41
C GLN A 30 10.20 0.00 0.87
N LYS A 31 9.43 -0.63 1.77
CA LYS A 31 8.34 -1.55 1.44
C LYS A 31 7.20 -1.35 2.42
N VAL A 32 5.98 -1.29 1.91
CA VAL A 32 4.75 -1.27 2.73
C VAL A 32 3.78 -2.33 2.24
N CYS A 33 3.18 -3.06 3.18
CA CYS A 33 2.14 -4.04 2.91
C CYS A 33 0.76 -3.43 3.21
N ILE A 34 -0.16 -3.54 2.26
CA ILE A 34 -1.54 -3.07 2.37
C ILE A 34 -2.46 -4.29 2.32
N PHE A 35 -3.37 -4.41 3.28
CA PHE A 35 -4.29 -5.54 3.38
C PHE A 35 -5.73 -5.05 3.30
N PHE A 36 -6.51 -5.56 2.34
CA PHE A 36 -7.92 -5.18 2.14
C PHE A 36 -8.18 -3.66 2.07
N GLY A 37 -7.23 -2.91 1.50
CA GLY A 37 -7.28 -1.45 1.45
C GLY A 37 -7.01 -0.74 2.78
N ILE A 38 -6.41 -1.45 3.75
CA ILE A 38 -6.02 -0.96 5.07
C ILE A 38 -4.49 -0.93 5.16
N GLY A 39 -3.95 0.26 5.46
CA GLY A 39 -2.52 0.47 5.62
C GLY A 39 -2.02 0.19 7.04
N PRO A 40 -0.70 0.31 7.30
CA PRO A 40 -0.13 0.05 8.62
C PRO A 40 -0.49 1.12 9.66
N SER A 41 -0.92 2.31 9.23
CA SER A 41 -1.41 3.37 10.11
C SER A 41 -2.38 4.30 9.36
N LYS A 42 -3.11 5.16 10.09
CA LYS A 42 -4.12 6.08 9.53
C LYS A 42 -3.57 7.01 8.44
N VAL A 43 -2.28 7.32 8.48
CA VAL A 43 -1.60 8.14 7.47
C VAL A 43 -1.69 7.50 6.08
N TRP A 44 -1.78 6.17 6.02
CA TRP A 44 -1.84 5.41 4.78
C TRP A 44 -3.27 5.22 4.25
N ASP A 45 -4.32 5.58 4.98
CA ASP A 45 -5.71 5.21 4.66
C ASP A 45 -6.13 5.63 3.25
N ARG A 46 -5.78 6.85 2.83
CA ARG A 46 -6.12 7.35 1.48
C ARG A 46 -5.37 6.57 0.41
N PHE A 47 -4.06 6.35 0.60
CA PHE A 47 -3.24 5.59 -0.33
C PHE A 47 -3.70 4.13 -0.44
N ALA A 48 -3.97 3.50 0.71
CA ALA A 48 -4.38 2.11 0.81
C ALA A 48 -5.72 1.84 0.10
N LYS A 49 -6.70 2.73 0.28
CA LYS A 49 -8.00 2.65 -0.43
C LYS A 49 -7.83 2.80 -1.93
N LEU A 50 -7.10 3.84 -2.37
CA LEU A 50 -6.85 4.07 -3.78
C LEU A 50 -6.14 2.89 -4.44
N LEU A 51 -5.11 2.35 -3.78
CA LEU A 51 -4.40 1.16 -4.24
C LEU A 51 -5.36 -0.03 -4.37
N PHE A 52 -6.22 -0.26 -3.39
CA PHE A 52 -7.21 -1.34 -3.44
C PHE A 52 -8.25 -1.13 -4.53
N ASP A 53 -8.68 0.10 -4.80
CA ASP A 53 -9.63 0.41 -5.87
C ASP A 53 -9.07 0.10 -7.26
N TRP A 54 -7.76 0.24 -7.44
CA TRP A 54 -7.07 -0.10 -8.69
C TRP A 54 -6.79 -1.60 -8.82
N PHE A 55 -6.27 -2.25 -7.78
CA PHE A 55 -5.75 -3.63 -7.86
C PHE A 55 -6.71 -4.69 -7.34
N ARG A 56 -7.72 -4.32 -6.55
CA ARG A 56 -8.79 -5.18 -5.99
C ARG A 56 -8.29 -6.51 -5.42
N ALA A 57 -7.16 -6.49 -4.72
CA ALA A 57 -6.55 -7.68 -4.14
C ALA A 57 -6.40 -7.57 -2.63
N PRO A 58 -6.55 -8.70 -1.91
CA PRO A 58 -6.59 -8.71 -0.45
C PRO A 58 -5.25 -8.39 0.19
N ALA A 59 -4.13 -8.70 -0.48
CA ALA A 59 -2.79 -8.44 0.03
C ALA A 59 -1.88 -7.89 -1.06
N LEU A 60 -1.40 -6.66 -0.85
CA LEU A 60 -0.54 -5.94 -1.77
C LEU A 60 0.74 -5.50 -1.07
N GLU A 61 1.87 -5.59 -1.78
CA GLU A 61 3.13 -4.98 -1.39
C GLU A 61 3.46 -3.85 -2.36
N VAL A 62 3.92 -2.73 -1.80
CA VAL A 62 4.40 -1.58 -2.56
C VAL A 62 5.86 -1.35 -2.19
N HIS A 63 6.72 -1.45 -3.19
CA HIS A 63 8.13 -1.11 -3.07
C HIS A 63 8.31 0.36 -3.43
N ILE A 64 8.94 1.09 -2.53
CA ILE A 64 9.07 2.54 -2.58
C ILE A 64 10.54 2.88 -2.67
N THR A 65 10.83 3.87 -3.51
CA THR A 65 12.13 4.56 -3.51
C THR A 65 11.90 5.95 -2.94
N ASP A 66 12.43 6.20 -1.74
CA ASP A 66 12.38 7.51 -1.11
C ASP A 66 13.63 8.31 -1.49
N SER A 67 13.44 9.40 -2.22
CA SER A 67 14.47 10.41 -2.47
C SER A 67 14.24 11.61 -1.54
N THR A 68 15.23 12.47 -1.37
CA THR A 68 15.19 13.60 -0.41
C THR A 68 13.94 14.47 -0.53
N GLU A 69 13.37 14.61 -1.73
CA GLU A 69 12.21 15.47 -1.99
C GLU A 69 10.95 14.71 -2.40
N TRP A 70 11.07 13.47 -2.89
CA TRP A 70 9.96 12.71 -3.48
C TRP A 70 10.10 11.21 -3.30
N ALA A 71 9.00 10.55 -2.92
CA ALA A 71 8.89 9.10 -2.94
C ALA A 71 8.21 8.62 -4.23
N SER A 72 8.81 7.66 -4.91
CA SER A 72 8.27 7.05 -6.13
C SER A 72 7.95 5.57 -5.91
N ILE A 73 6.95 5.07 -6.64
CA ILE A 73 6.57 3.66 -6.58
C ILE A 73 7.44 2.88 -7.56
N ARG A 74 8.32 2.01 -7.04
CA ARG A 74 9.17 1.15 -7.86
C ARG A 74 8.39 -0.05 -8.41
N LYS A 75 7.55 -0.66 -7.58
CA LYS A 75 6.78 -1.86 -7.92
C LYS A 75 5.58 -1.98 -7.02
N ILE A 76 4.45 -2.40 -7.60
CA ILE A 76 3.29 -2.91 -6.87
C ILE A 76 3.17 -4.39 -7.21
N GLY A 77 2.94 -5.22 -6.20
CA GLY A 77 2.77 -6.66 -6.37
C GLY A 77 1.79 -7.23 -5.36
N PHE A 78 1.40 -8.48 -5.58
CA PHE A 78 0.67 -9.24 -4.59
C PHE A 78 1.63 -9.71 -3.50
N HIS A 79 1.23 -9.55 -2.23
CA HIS A 79 1.98 -10.11 -1.10
C HIS A 79 1.39 -11.49 -0.73
N PRO A 80 2.03 -12.61 -1.10
CA PRO A 80 1.47 -13.92 -0.87
C PRO A 80 1.51 -14.30 0.61
N LEU A 81 0.44 -14.94 1.10
CA LEU A 81 0.32 -15.39 2.50
C LEU A 81 1.53 -16.23 2.96
N ALA A 82 2.05 -17.10 2.09
CA ALA A 82 3.21 -17.95 2.40
C ALA A 82 4.52 -17.20 2.65
N ARG A 83 4.58 -15.88 2.36
CA ARG A 83 5.74 -15.02 2.62
C ARG A 83 5.49 -14.00 3.73
N MET A 84 4.35 -14.08 4.41
CA MET A 84 4.05 -13.19 5.53
C MET A 84 4.88 -13.58 6.73
N THR A 85 5.40 -12.58 7.44
CA THR A 85 5.91 -12.78 8.80
C THR A 85 4.75 -13.01 9.78
N GLU A 86 5.03 -13.50 10.98
CA GLU A 86 4.00 -13.67 12.02
C GLU A 86 3.27 -12.35 12.36
N GLU A 87 3.99 -11.22 12.33
CA GLU A 87 3.39 -9.90 12.55
C GLU A 87 2.48 -9.48 11.40
N GLU A 88 2.90 -9.76 10.16
CA GLU A 88 2.09 -9.49 8.98
C GLU A 88 0.83 -10.35 8.93
N GLU A 89 0.92 -11.63 9.31
CA GLU A 89 -0.21 -12.54 9.38
C GLU A 89 -1.25 -12.08 10.43
N LYS A 90 -0.78 -11.71 11.62
CA LYS A 90 -1.66 -11.13 12.66
C LYS A 90 -2.38 -9.88 12.16
N ARG A 91 -1.65 -8.98 11.49
CA ARG A 91 -2.26 -7.75 10.92
C ARG A 91 -3.21 -8.08 9.76
N PHE A 92 -2.89 -9.07 8.94
CA PHE A 92 -3.75 -9.53 7.86
C PHE A 92 -5.10 -10.02 8.40
N LEU A 93 -5.10 -10.85 9.45
CA LEU A 93 -6.32 -11.34 10.09
C LEU A 93 -7.14 -10.21 10.73
N GLN A 94 -6.50 -9.25 11.41
CA GLN A 94 -7.16 -8.06 11.95
C GLN A 94 -7.81 -7.21 10.84
N CYS A 95 -7.11 -7.03 9.72
CA CYS A 95 -7.64 -6.29 8.57
C CYS A 95 -8.79 -7.04 7.90
N LEU A 96 -8.72 -8.38 7.82
CA LEU A 96 -9.80 -9.23 7.31
C LEU A 96 -11.06 -9.06 8.15
N GLU A 97 -10.96 -9.20 9.47
CA GLU A 97 -12.08 -9.01 10.40
C GLU A 97 -12.70 -7.61 10.24
N THR A 98 -11.87 -6.58 10.17
CA THR A 98 -12.31 -5.19 9.95
C THR A 98 -13.02 -5.03 8.60
N TYR A 99 -12.53 -5.68 7.56
CA TYR A 99 -13.10 -5.61 6.21
C TYR A 99 -14.43 -6.35 6.11
N THR A 100 -14.60 -7.49 6.80
CA THR A 100 -15.83 -8.30 6.77
C THR A 100 -16.91 -7.82 7.74
N ASN A 101 -16.55 -7.09 8.79
CA ASN A 101 -17.49 -6.51 9.75
C ASN A 101 -18.07 -5.14 9.31
N ARG A 102 -17.76 -4.72 8.08
CA ARG A 102 -18.07 -3.39 7.55
C ARG A 102 -19.26 -3.44 6.60
#